data_AF-A0A4U6W9R5-F1
#
_entry.id   AF-A0A4U6W9R5-F1
#
_cell.length_a   1.000
_cell.length_b   1.000
_cell.length_c   1.000
_cell.angle_alpha   90.00
_cell.angle_beta   90.00
_cell.angle_gamma   90.00
#
_symmetry.space_group_name_H-M   'P 1'
#
loop_
_entity.id
_entity.type
_entity.pdbx_description
1 polymer ?
#
loop_
_entity_poly.entity_id
_entity_poly.type
_entity_poly.pdbx_seq_one_letter_code
_entity_poly.pdbx_strand_id
1 'polypeptide(L)'
;MAKTAAATVLDIAELPFSDLVLLQSPETLDDDRRRRRILDTVATELGRGGSGLLAIAEVPRVGAIRRRLLPLSRRLALMDHPTRSQLLKKHGLGSDVPLKKLDRSVSSFTKLLRHSGELALVELVNNTESMNNGFVCLEKIHNFDGSEEANGDDDMENLGELVKELGLYMIELGILIARACDIVIGGGQLEQSITDFGTAKARLIHYHSELDNIIIREKENSIKKKCSLKKVAVKPYQLGSQRSGSPCPCCIKSEEGTPKMAIKDNDPRDTSVQGQATEISLLNLWQEWHYDFGILTVLTAPLFLSGSEGEKCLVNQEYHHPDGHTHLQLCNGRKIFSVRCSPESFIVQVGEAADILSRGKLKSTLHSILKSNPVVIMRLRSPVMDQQALVMKMYVCKKFWKKFPLYHQG
;
A
#
# COMPACT_ATOMS: atom_id res chain seq x y z
N MET A 1 -0.97 30.44 -22.48
CA MET A 1 -1.46 29.26 -21.72
C MET A 1 -0.90 28.01 -22.38
N ALA A 2 0.08 27.35 -21.77
CA ALA A 2 0.56 26.05 -22.24
C ALA A 2 -0.37 24.94 -21.75
N LYS A 3 -0.62 23.91 -22.57
CA LYS A 3 -1.47 22.78 -22.17
C LYS A 3 -0.68 21.82 -21.29
N THR A 4 -1.15 21.61 -20.07
CA THR A 4 -0.72 20.50 -19.21
C THR A 4 -0.90 19.18 -19.95
N ALA A 5 0.13 18.33 -19.95
CA ALA A 5 -0.02 16.93 -20.31
C ALA A 5 -0.79 16.23 -19.18
N ALA A 6 -2.12 16.18 -19.29
CA ALA A 6 -2.95 15.41 -18.36
C ALA A 6 -2.57 13.92 -18.45
N ALA A 7 -2.56 13.23 -17.31
CA ALA A 7 -2.40 11.78 -17.30
C ALA A 7 -3.57 11.15 -18.07
N THR A 8 -3.28 10.29 -19.04
CA THR A 8 -4.33 9.62 -19.82
C THR A 8 -5.04 8.62 -18.93
N VAL A 9 -6.37 8.64 -18.90
CA VAL A 9 -7.14 7.62 -18.17
C VAL A 9 -6.88 6.25 -18.80
N LEU A 10 -6.57 5.26 -17.97
CA LEU A 10 -6.39 3.87 -18.37
C LEU A 10 -7.37 3.00 -17.59
N ASP A 11 -8.32 2.45 -18.33
CA ASP A 11 -9.09 1.28 -17.90
C ASP A 11 -8.23 0.05 -18.19
N ILE A 12 -7.87 -0.69 -17.14
CA ILE A 12 -7.20 -2.00 -17.29
C ILE A 12 -8.27 -3.06 -17.55
N ALA A 13 -7.92 -4.11 -18.32
CA ALA A 13 -8.86 -5.19 -18.55
C ALA A 13 -9.23 -5.90 -17.24
N GLU A 14 -10.46 -6.39 -17.15
CA GLU A 14 -11.03 -7.02 -15.96
C GLU A 14 -11.51 -8.44 -16.32
N LEU A 15 -11.07 -9.45 -15.55
CA LEU A 15 -11.55 -10.84 -15.66
C LEU A 15 -12.29 -11.25 -14.38
N PRO A 16 -13.35 -12.06 -14.45
CA PRO A 16 -13.99 -12.61 -13.26
C PRO A 16 -13.12 -13.70 -12.62
N PHE A 17 -13.21 -13.89 -11.31
CA PHE A 17 -12.47 -14.94 -10.60
C PHE A 17 -12.72 -16.35 -11.18
N SER A 18 -13.96 -16.63 -11.61
CA SER A 18 -14.36 -17.91 -12.21
C SER A 18 -13.57 -18.27 -13.47
N ASP A 19 -13.18 -17.29 -14.29
CA ASP A 19 -12.33 -17.51 -15.47
C ASP A 19 -10.94 -18.07 -15.09
N LEU A 20 -10.41 -17.68 -13.94
CA LEU A 20 -9.13 -18.21 -13.45
C LEU A 20 -9.25 -19.63 -12.89
N VAL A 21 -10.40 -19.97 -12.29
CA VAL A 21 -10.69 -21.34 -11.81
C VAL A 21 -10.76 -22.32 -12.99
N LEU A 22 -11.36 -21.91 -14.12
CA LEU A 22 -11.39 -22.70 -15.35
C LEU A 22 -10.01 -23.03 -15.94
N LEU A 23 -8.96 -22.28 -15.60
CA LEU A 23 -7.60 -22.61 -16.04
C LEU A 23 -7.02 -23.84 -15.33
N GLN A 24 -7.64 -24.31 -14.25
CA GLN A 24 -7.25 -25.53 -13.55
C GLN A 24 -7.79 -26.82 -14.18
N SER A 25 -8.96 -26.76 -14.79
CA SER A 25 -9.64 -27.92 -15.36
C SER A 25 -8.90 -28.48 -16.59
N PRO A 26 -8.98 -29.80 -16.84
CA PRO A 26 -8.54 -30.37 -18.12
C PRO A 26 -9.37 -29.81 -19.28
N GLU A 27 -8.76 -29.71 -20.46
CA GLU A 27 -9.33 -28.97 -21.59
C GLU A 27 -10.55 -29.70 -22.20
N THR A 28 -11.71 -29.02 -22.21
CA THR A 28 -12.92 -29.49 -22.89
C THR A 28 -13.21 -28.64 -24.14
N LEU A 29 -13.94 -29.19 -25.10
CA LEU A 29 -14.15 -28.58 -26.43
C LEU A 29 -14.93 -27.25 -26.42
N ASP A 30 -15.67 -26.94 -25.35
CA ASP A 30 -16.40 -25.66 -25.21
C ASP A 30 -15.60 -24.64 -24.37
N ASP A 31 -15.00 -25.09 -23.26
CA ASP A 31 -14.04 -24.30 -22.47
C ASP A 31 -12.91 -23.74 -23.35
N ASP A 32 -12.50 -24.50 -24.36
CA ASP A 32 -11.44 -24.16 -25.32
C ASP A 32 -11.59 -22.75 -25.94
N ARG A 33 -12.80 -22.23 -26.10
CA ARG A 33 -13.04 -20.84 -26.58
C ARG A 33 -12.92 -19.79 -25.47
N ARG A 34 -13.37 -20.11 -24.26
CA ARG A 34 -13.31 -19.22 -23.08
C ARG A 34 -11.87 -19.11 -22.57
N ARG A 35 -11.22 -20.27 -22.37
CA ARG A 35 -9.81 -20.46 -22.04
C ARG A 35 -8.87 -19.67 -22.95
N ARG A 36 -9.09 -19.71 -24.27
CA ARG A 36 -8.32 -18.89 -25.22
C ARG A 36 -8.47 -17.38 -24.96
N ARG A 37 -9.69 -16.85 -24.83
CA ARG A 37 -9.92 -15.42 -24.52
C ARG A 37 -9.25 -14.97 -23.22
N ILE A 38 -9.26 -15.83 -22.20
CA ILE A 38 -8.61 -15.57 -20.90
C ILE A 38 -7.10 -15.44 -21.10
N LEU A 39 -6.48 -16.40 -21.77
CA LEU A 39 -5.04 -16.41 -22.06
C LEU A 39 -4.64 -15.25 -23.01
N ASP A 40 -5.45 -14.94 -24.01
CA ASP A 40 -5.26 -13.79 -24.91
C ASP A 40 -5.28 -12.46 -24.14
N THR A 41 -6.18 -12.33 -23.15
CA THR A 41 -6.27 -11.15 -22.28
C THR A 41 -5.03 -11.02 -21.38
N VAL A 42 -4.63 -12.12 -20.73
CA VAL A 42 -3.39 -12.17 -19.91
C VAL A 42 -2.15 -11.85 -20.76
N ALA A 43 -2.06 -12.38 -21.97
CA ALA A 43 -0.97 -12.11 -22.91
C ALA A 43 -0.94 -10.65 -23.40
N THR A 44 -2.12 -10.05 -23.62
CA THR A 44 -2.24 -8.67 -24.08
C THR A 44 -1.86 -7.67 -22.98
N GLU A 45 -2.38 -7.85 -21.76
CA GLU A 45 -2.20 -6.89 -20.68
C GLU A 45 -0.90 -7.07 -19.87
N LEU A 46 -0.58 -8.29 -19.46
CA LEU A 46 0.62 -8.57 -18.66
C LEU A 46 1.87 -8.76 -19.52
N GLY A 47 1.71 -8.97 -20.82
CA GLY A 47 2.77 -9.13 -21.79
C GLY A 47 3.53 -7.83 -22.14
N ARG A 48 4.65 -7.98 -22.85
CA ARG A 48 5.60 -6.92 -23.21
C ARG A 48 4.98 -5.66 -23.83
N GLY A 49 3.87 -5.80 -24.55
CA GLY A 49 3.15 -4.68 -25.17
C GLY A 49 2.18 -3.93 -24.24
N GLY A 50 1.67 -4.60 -23.21
CA GLY A 50 0.50 -4.16 -22.44
C GLY A 50 0.76 -3.12 -21.35
N SER A 51 -0.16 -3.05 -20.39
CA SER A 51 -0.06 -2.19 -19.21
C SER A 51 0.87 -2.78 -18.12
N GLY A 52 1.08 -4.09 -18.11
CA GLY A 52 1.70 -4.84 -17.00
C GLY A 52 0.76 -5.08 -15.82
N LEU A 53 -0.54 -4.72 -15.96
CA LEU A 53 -1.58 -4.77 -14.93
C LEU A 53 -2.84 -5.48 -15.44
N LEU A 54 -3.57 -6.13 -14.55
CA LEU A 54 -4.85 -6.79 -14.84
C LEU A 54 -5.77 -6.70 -13.62
N ALA A 55 -7.04 -6.34 -13.82
CA ALA A 55 -8.04 -6.36 -12.74
C ALA A 55 -8.72 -7.73 -12.67
N ILE A 56 -8.98 -8.22 -11.45
CA ILE A 56 -9.74 -9.46 -11.22
C ILE A 56 -10.93 -9.15 -10.30
N ALA A 57 -12.12 -9.35 -10.84
CA ALA A 57 -13.41 -9.08 -10.22
C ALA A 57 -14.04 -10.35 -9.61
N GLU A 58 -15.18 -10.17 -8.94
CA GLU A 58 -16.06 -11.27 -8.46
C GLU A 58 -15.39 -12.27 -7.49
N VAL A 59 -14.28 -11.90 -6.85
CA VAL A 59 -13.62 -12.77 -5.86
C VAL A 59 -14.51 -12.91 -4.61
N PRO A 60 -14.88 -14.14 -4.19
CA PRO A 60 -15.78 -14.35 -3.05
C PRO A 60 -15.33 -13.63 -1.77
N ARG A 61 -16.31 -13.02 -1.07
CA ARG A 61 -16.17 -12.36 0.25
C ARG A 61 -15.20 -11.16 0.32
N VAL A 62 -14.51 -10.80 -0.78
CA VAL A 62 -13.48 -9.73 -0.78
C VAL A 62 -14.01 -8.39 -0.29
N GLY A 63 -15.18 -7.95 -0.77
CA GLY A 63 -15.77 -6.65 -0.43
C GLY A 63 -16.02 -6.46 1.06
N ALA A 64 -16.52 -7.50 1.74
CA ALA A 64 -16.76 -7.50 3.18
C ALA A 64 -15.45 -7.42 3.98
N ILE A 65 -14.46 -8.26 3.66
CA ILE A 65 -13.17 -8.27 4.36
C ILE A 65 -12.42 -6.96 4.10
N ARG A 66 -12.48 -6.41 2.86
CA ARG A 66 -11.90 -5.11 2.49
C ARG A 66 -12.50 -3.97 3.32
N ARG A 67 -13.83 -3.91 3.45
CA ARG A 67 -14.53 -2.87 4.25
C ARG A 67 -14.22 -2.95 5.75
N ARG A 68 -14.07 -4.15 6.33
CA ARG A 68 -13.66 -4.32 7.74
C ARG A 68 -12.18 -3.98 7.95
N LEU A 69 -11.28 -4.55 7.15
CA LEU A 69 -9.84 -4.47 7.37
C LEU A 69 -9.24 -3.10 7.06
N LEU A 70 -9.58 -2.49 5.92
CA LEU A 70 -8.85 -1.30 5.46
C LEU A 70 -8.97 -0.11 6.44
N PRO A 71 -10.14 0.26 7.00
CA PRO A 71 -10.25 1.36 7.97
C PRO A 71 -9.39 1.19 9.24
N LEU A 72 -8.97 -0.04 9.58
CA LEU A 72 -8.06 -0.28 10.70
C LEU A 72 -6.67 0.32 10.44
N SER A 73 -6.24 0.47 9.17
CA SER A 73 -4.95 1.08 8.85
C SER A 73 -4.89 2.57 9.25
N ARG A 74 -5.99 3.32 9.05
CA ARG A 74 -6.15 4.69 9.57
C ARG A 74 -6.06 4.71 11.09
N ARG A 75 -6.84 3.84 11.76
CA ARG A 75 -6.87 3.77 13.24
C ARG A 75 -5.47 3.47 13.81
N LEU A 76 -4.77 2.50 13.23
CA LEU A 76 -3.36 2.20 13.55
C LEU A 76 -2.44 3.41 13.32
N ALA A 77 -2.56 4.12 12.19
CA ALA A 77 -1.73 5.28 11.88
C ALA A 77 -1.86 6.43 12.91
N LEU A 78 -3.08 6.65 13.42
CA LEU A 78 -3.44 7.72 14.34
C LEU A 78 -3.31 7.36 15.85
N MET A 79 -2.99 6.11 16.19
CA MET A 79 -2.66 5.71 17.58
C MET A 79 -1.35 6.36 18.08
N ASP A 80 -1.17 6.38 19.40
CA ASP A 80 0.14 6.62 20.00
C ASP A 80 1.12 5.46 19.74
N HIS A 81 2.42 5.70 19.96
CA HIS A 81 3.44 4.70 19.69
C HIS A 81 3.39 3.49 20.64
N PRO A 82 3.31 3.63 21.99
CA PRO A 82 3.14 2.49 22.89
C PRO A 82 1.98 1.55 22.51
N THR A 83 0.76 2.07 22.39
CA THR A 83 -0.44 1.26 22.07
C THR A 83 -0.29 0.55 20.74
N ARG A 84 0.13 1.28 19.69
CA ARG A 84 0.40 0.69 18.37
C ARG A 84 1.47 -0.40 18.43
N SER A 85 2.58 -0.20 19.15
CA SER A 85 3.64 -1.21 19.24
C SER A 85 3.19 -2.49 19.94
N GLN A 86 2.35 -2.39 20.97
CA GLN A 86 1.78 -3.56 21.64
C GLN A 86 0.81 -4.31 20.71
N LEU A 87 -0.07 -3.58 20.02
CA LEU A 87 -1.07 -4.15 19.12
C LEU A 87 -0.44 -4.79 17.86
N LEU A 88 0.52 -4.13 17.22
CA LEU A 88 1.26 -4.71 16.09
C LEU A 88 1.97 -6.01 16.52
N LYS A 89 2.62 -6.03 17.69
CA LYS A 89 3.25 -7.25 18.24
C LYS A 89 2.22 -8.36 18.48
N LYS A 90 1.05 -8.04 19.03
CA LYS A 90 -0.04 -9.00 19.30
C LYS A 90 -0.50 -9.74 18.04
N HIS A 91 -0.62 -9.04 16.92
CA HIS A 91 -1.16 -9.59 15.67
C HIS A 91 -0.10 -10.08 14.67
N GLY A 92 1.18 -10.11 15.06
CA GLY A 92 2.30 -10.54 14.21
C GLY A 92 2.64 -9.54 13.10
N LEU A 93 2.35 -8.26 13.30
CA LEU A 93 2.60 -7.16 12.37
C LEU A 93 3.89 -6.42 12.73
N GLY A 94 4.62 -5.99 11.69
CA GLY A 94 5.71 -5.01 11.78
C GLY A 94 5.36 -3.73 11.03
N SER A 95 6.38 -2.91 10.75
CA SER A 95 6.29 -1.78 9.83
C SER A 95 7.60 -1.64 9.07
N ASP A 96 7.52 -1.19 7.82
CA ASP A 96 8.66 -0.87 6.96
C ASP A 96 8.89 0.64 6.79
N VAL A 97 8.11 1.49 7.48
CA VAL A 97 8.29 2.94 7.52
C VAL A 97 8.55 3.44 8.95
N PRO A 98 9.33 4.52 9.17
CA PRO A 98 9.60 5.03 10.50
C PRO A 98 8.37 5.65 11.20
N LEU A 99 7.57 4.84 11.90
CA LEU A 99 6.35 5.27 12.65
C LEU A 99 6.60 6.21 13.86
N LYS A 100 7.85 6.69 14.02
CA LYS A 100 8.26 7.79 14.93
C LYS A 100 8.39 9.15 14.22
N LYS A 101 8.39 9.18 12.89
CA LYS A 101 8.33 10.41 12.09
C LYS A 101 6.90 10.95 12.05
N LEU A 102 6.74 12.26 12.22
CA LEU A 102 5.45 12.98 12.25
C LEU A 102 5.13 13.67 10.92
N ASP A 103 6.16 13.83 10.10
CA ASP A 103 6.23 14.36 8.75
C ASP A 103 5.98 13.28 7.68
N ARG A 104 5.70 12.03 8.08
CA ARG A 104 5.49 10.92 7.14
C ARG A 104 4.17 11.05 6.38
N SER A 105 4.22 10.96 5.06
CA SER A 105 3.06 10.94 4.16
C SER A 105 2.25 9.64 4.20
N VAL A 106 2.81 8.58 4.79
CA VAL A 106 2.28 7.21 4.74
C VAL A 106 2.59 6.45 6.04
N SER A 107 1.68 5.58 6.45
CA SER A 107 1.92 4.50 7.41
C SER A 107 1.72 3.15 6.72
N SER A 108 2.61 2.19 6.95
CA SER A 108 2.55 0.85 6.35
C SER A 108 2.81 -0.21 7.41
N PHE A 109 1.90 -1.17 7.55
CA PHE A 109 1.93 -2.23 8.55
C PHE A 109 2.06 -3.58 7.84
N THR A 110 3.04 -4.41 8.21
CA THR A 110 3.46 -5.51 7.33
C THR A 110 3.41 -6.86 8.03
N LYS A 111 2.77 -7.85 7.41
CA LYS A 111 2.75 -9.25 7.87
C LYS A 111 3.53 -10.13 6.87
N LEU A 112 4.34 -11.05 7.38
CA LEU A 112 4.84 -12.15 6.56
C LEU A 112 3.82 -13.29 6.66
N LEU A 113 3.16 -13.57 5.54
CA LEU A 113 2.22 -14.67 5.42
C LEU A 113 2.94 -15.93 4.94
N ARG A 114 2.38 -17.08 5.28
CA ARG A 114 2.80 -18.40 4.80
C ARG A 114 1.61 -19.07 4.12
N HIS A 115 1.89 -19.86 3.10
CA HIS A 115 0.90 -20.72 2.45
C HIS A 115 1.51 -22.09 2.19
N SER A 116 0.65 -23.09 2.20
CA SER A 116 0.87 -24.49 1.78
C SER A 116 0.89 -24.64 0.26
N GLY A 117 0.17 -23.77 -0.46
CA GLY A 117 -0.19 -23.96 -1.87
C GLY A 117 -1.61 -24.50 -2.07
N GLU A 118 -2.33 -24.80 -0.98
CA GLU A 118 -3.78 -25.10 -0.99
C GLU A 118 -4.57 -23.86 -1.47
N LEU A 119 -5.68 -24.09 -2.18
CA LEU A 119 -6.43 -23.08 -2.92
C LEU A 119 -7.88 -23.02 -2.40
N ALA A 120 -8.08 -22.26 -1.32
CA ALA A 120 -9.31 -22.28 -0.52
C ALA A 120 -10.48 -21.50 -1.15
N LEU A 121 -10.22 -20.49 -2.01
CA LEU A 121 -11.27 -19.85 -2.81
C LEU A 121 -11.76 -20.79 -3.92
N VAL A 122 -10.84 -21.53 -4.55
CA VAL A 122 -11.17 -22.55 -5.56
C VAL A 122 -12.03 -23.65 -4.95
N GLU A 123 -11.65 -24.16 -3.78
CA GLU A 123 -12.47 -25.11 -3.02
C GLU A 123 -13.84 -24.52 -2.66
N LEU A 124 -13.90 -23.24 -2.22
CA LEU A 124 -15.17 -22.57 -1.91
C LEU A 124 -16.09 -22.46 -3.13
N VAL A 125 -15.57 -22.08 -4.31
CA VAL A 125 -16.34 -22.01 -5.56
C VAL A 125 -16.82 -23.40 -5.98
N ASN A 126 -15.93 -24.38 -6.07
CA ASN A 126 -16.26 -25.74 -6.50
C ASN A 126 -17.29 -26.40 -5.54
N ASN A 127 -17.20 -26.15 -4.23
CA ASN A 127 -18.19 -26.63 -3.27
C ASN A 127 -19.54 -25.89 -3.37
N THR A 128 -19.54 -24.61 -3.78
CA THR A 128 -20.79 -23.86 -4.02
C THR A 128 -21.55 -24.40 -5.24
N GLU A 129 -20.85 -24.91 -6.25
CA GLU A 129 -21.45 -25.59 -7.41
C GLU A 129 -21.91 -27.03 -7.10
N SER A 130 -21.31 -27.68 -6.09
CA SER A 130 -21.50 -29.11 -5.80
C SER A 130 -22.48 -29.41 -4.65
N MET A 131 -22.47 -28.61 -3.58
CA MET A 131 -23.04 -29.02 -2.29
C MET A 131 -24.29 -28.25 -1.86
N ASN A 132 -25.44 -28.71 -2.37
CA ASN A 132 -26.73 -28.53 -1.68
C ASN A 132 -26.86 -29.46 -0.45
N ASN A 133 -25.75 -30.03 0.09
CA ASN A 133 -25.80 -31.06 1.12
C ASN A 133 -24.48 -31.35 1.90
N GLY A 134 -24.00 -30.42 2.74
CA GLY A 134 -23.23 -30.79 3.95
C GLY A 134 -21.70 -30.62 3.99
N PHE A 135 -21.27 -29.44 4.45
CA PHE A 135 -20.13 -29.18 5.37
C PHE A 135 -18.96 -30.19 5.47
N VAL A 136 -17.76 -29.75 5.07
CA VAL A 136 -16.48 -30.33 5.52
C VAL A 136 -15.63 -29.27 6.21
N CYS A 137 -15.41 -29.47 7.51
CA CYS A 137 -14.45 -28.84 8.43
C CYS A 137 -13.81 -27.48 8.02
N LEU A 138 -14.47 -26.37 8.38
CA LEU A 138 -13.90 -25.01 8.29
C LEU A 138 -14.15 -24.22 9.58
N GLU A 139 -13.67 -24.76 10.71
CA GLU A 139 -14.09 -24.44 12.08
C GLU A 139 -13.95 -22.97 12.57
N LYS A 140 -13.37 -22.06 11.79
CA LYS A 140 -13.20 -20.63 12.15
C LYS A 140 -13.44 -19.63 11.00
N ILE A 141 -14.41 -19.88 10.13
CA ILE A 141 -15.10 -18.76 9.45
C ILE A 141 -16.30 -18.37 10.31
N HIS A 142 -16.35 -17.11 10.75
CA HIS A 142 -17.55 -16.54 11.37
C HIS A 142 -18.71 -16.60 10.37
N ASN A 143 -19.88 -17.06 10.83
CA ASN A 143 -21.12 -16.99 10.06
C ASN A 143 -21.44 -15.52 9.78
N PHE A 144 -21.10 -15.05 8.59
CA PHE A 144 -21.16 -13.63 8.26
C PHE A 144 -22.49 -13.31 7.56
N ASP A 145 -23.51 -13.03 8.36
CA ASP A 145 -24.71 -12.37 7.85
C ASP A 145 -24.36 -10.96 7.34
N GLY A 146 -25.04 -10.51 6.30
CA GLY A 146 -24.75 -9.27 5.58
C GLY A 146 -25.14 -7.99 6.32
N SER A 147 -25.49 -8.07 7.61
CA SER A 147 -26.13 -7.02 8.39
C SER A 147 -25.28 -6.41 9.50
N GLU A 148 -24.13 -6.99 9.87
CA GLU A 148 -23.35 -6.48 11.01
C GLU A 148 -22.66 -5.14 10.68
N GLU A 149 -23.09 -4.08 11.36
CA GLU A 149 -22.37 -2.81 11.40
C GLU A 149 -20.93 -3.05 11.88
N ALA A 150 -19.95 -2.36 11.26
CA ALA A 150 -18.52 -2.58 11.52
C ALA A 150 -18.13 -2.16 12.96
N ASN A 151 -18.32 -3.09 13.90
CA ASN A 151 -18.04 -2.92 15.32
C ASN A 151 -16.52 -2.91 15.55
N GLY A 152 -15.92 -1.75 15.30
CA GLY A 152 -14.49 -1.63 15.04
C GLY A 152 -13.56 -2.17 16.12
N ASP A 153 -13.99 -2.29 17.38
CA ASP A 153 -13.14 -2.83 18.44
C ASP A 153 -13.03 -4.36 18.38
N ASP A 154 -14.03 -5.09 17.87
CA ASP A 154 -13.87 -6.49 17.48
C ASP A 154 -12.95 -6.62 16.25
N ASP A 155 -13.16 -5.80 15.20
CA ASP A 155 -12.29 -5.81 14.01
C ASP A 155 -10.83 -5.52 14.36
N MET A 156 -10.57 -4.71 15.38
CA MET A 156 -9.21 -4.42 15.85
C MET A 156 -8.60 -5.58 16.66
N GLU A 157 -9.41 -6.32 17.41
CA GLU A 157 -9.00 -7.56 18.08
C GLU A 157 -8.76 -8.69 17.06
N ASN A 158 -9.52 -8.72 15.97
CA ASN A 158 -9.42 -9.67 14.87
C ASN A 158 -8.48 -9.23 13.73
N LEU A 159 -7.84 -8.06 13.83
CA LEU A 159 -6.90 -7.47 12.86
C LEU A 159 -5.87 -8.47 12.33
N GLY A 160 -5.34 -9.32 13.20
CA GLY A 160 -4.34 -10.33 12.84
C GLY A 160 -4.84 -11.36 11.86
N GLU A 161 -6.10 -11.78 11.99
CA GLU A 161 -6.70 -12.79 11.12
C GLU A 161 -7.32 -12.15 9.88
N LEU A 162 -7.91 -10.95 9.96
CA LEU A 162 -8.36 -10.20 8.78
C LEU A 162 -7.22 -9.97 7.75
N VAL A 163 -6.02 -9.57 8.21
CA VAL A 163 -4.82 -9.44 7.34
C VAL A 163 -4.36 -10.79 6.75
N LYS A 164 -4.62 -11.89 7.46
CA LYS A 164 -4.24 -13.24 7.02
C LYS A 164 -5.25 -13.79 6.00
N GLU A 165 -6.54 -13.64 6.25
CA GLU A 165 -7.64 -14.10 5.40
C GLU A 165 -7.59 -13.42 4.02
N LEU A 166 -7.65 -12.08 3.98
CA LEU A 166 -7.53 -11.34 2.72
C LEU A 166 -6.18 -11.60 2.03
N GLY A 167 -5.13 -11.80 2.82
CA GLY A 167 -3.80 -12.06 2.31
C GLY A 167 -3.63 -13.44 1.68
N LEU A 168 -4.32 -14.47 2.19
CA LEU A 168 -4.35 -15.80 1.59
C LEU A 168 -5.11 -15.76 0.25
N TYR A 169 -6.24 -15.07 0.19
CA TYR A 169 -6.98 -14.84 -1.07
C TYR A 169 -6.11 -14.13 -2.13
N MET A 170 -5.29 -13.16 -1.71
CA MET A 170 -4.33 -12.51 -2.60
C MET A 170 -3.18 -13.44 -3.04
N ILE A 171 -2.69 -14.34 -2.17
CA ILE A 171 -1.68 -15.36 -2.53
C ILE A 171 -2.24 -16.30 -3.60
N GLU A 172 -3.42 -16.86 -3.34
CA GLU A 172 -4.11 -17.79 -4.23
C GLU A 172 -4.34 -17.16 -5.60
N LEU A 173 -4.84 -15.91 -5.65
CA LEU A 173 -4.97 -15.17 -6.89
C LEU A 173 -3.63 -15.00 -7.64
N GLY A 174 -2.54 -14.77 -6.91
CA GLY A 174 -1.19 -14.71 -7.47
C GLY A 174 -0.72 -16.04 -8.06
N ILE A 175 -1.09 -17.18 -7.46
CA ILE A 175 -0.80 -18.52 -8.00
C ILE A 175 -1.57 -18.74 -9.31
N LEU A 176 -2.87 -18.42 -9.35
CA LEU A 176 -3.71 -18.59 -10.55
C LEU A 176 -3.22 -17.73 -11.73
N ILE A 177 -2.87 -16.47 -11.49
CA ILE A 177 -2.32 -15.59 -12.55
C ILE A 177 -0.92 -16.04 -12.97
N ALA A 178 -0.09 -16.54 -12.05
CA ALA A 178 1.21 -17.09 -12.42
C ALA A 178 1.08 -18.34 -13.32
N ARG A 179 0.10 -19.21 -13.07
CA ARG A 179 -0.25 -20.33 -13.97
C ARG A 179 -0.66 -19.83 -15.36
N ALA A 180 -1.56 -18.85 -15.43
CA ALA A 180 -2.00 -18.25 -16.69
C ALA A 180 -0.82 -17.66 -17.49
N CYS A 181 0.08 -16.96 -16.79
CA CYS A 181 1.32 -16.44 -17.36
C CYS A 181 2.27 -17.55 -17.84
N ASP A 182 2.49 -18.62 -17.07
CA ASP A 182 3.34 -19.76 -17.46
C ASP A 182 2.82 -20.48 -18.71
N ILE A 183 1.50 -20.57 -18.88
CA ILE A 183 0.85 -21.06 -20.12
C ILE A 183 1.14 -20.09 -21.28
N VAL A 184 0.81 -18.80 -21.10
CA VAL A 184 0.98 -17.74 -22.12
C VAL A 184 2.43 -17.63 -22.63
N ILE A 185 3.42 -17.78 -21.76
CA ILE A 185 4.83 -17.69 -22.16
C ILE A 185 5.36 -18.98 -22.81
N GLY A 186 4.55 -20.04 -22.94
CA GLY A 186 4.93 -21.30 -23.56
C GLY A 186 5.79 -22.18 -22.66
N GLY A 187 5.43 -22.26 -21.37
CA GLY A 187 6.18 -22.96 -20.34
C GLY A 187 7.05 -22.02 -19.52
N GLY A 188 6.90 -22.10 -18.20
CA GLY A 188 7.66 -21.29 -17.24
C GLY A 188 7.73 -21.94 -15.86
N GLN A 189 8.02 -21.11 -14.86
CA GLN A 189 8.21 -21.54 -13.46
C GLN A 189 7.69 -20.47 -12.48
N LEU A 190 6.81 -19.57 -12.93
CA LEU A 190 6.26 -18.49 -12.11
C LEU A 190 5.37 -19.06 -11.00
N GLU A 191 4.47 -20.00 -11.34
CA GLU A 191 3.60 -20.69 -10.38
C GLU A 191 4.46 -21.46 -9.35
N GLN A 192 5.37 -22.31 -9.85
CA GLN A 192 6.25 -23.12 -9.00
C GLN A 192 7.15 -22.25 -8.11
N SER A 193 7.65 -21.12 -8.60
CA SER A 193 8.47 -20.19 -7.80
C SER A 193 7.68 -19.46 -6.72
N ILE A 194 6.36 -19.42 -6.81
CA ILE A 194 5.47 -18.93 -5.76
C ILE A 194 5.21 -20.03 -4.74
N THR A 195 4.80 -21.22 -5.18
CA THR A 195 4.48 -22.36 -4.30
C THR A 195 5.70 -22.85 -3.51
N ASP A 196 6.85 -23.07 -4.16
CA ASP A 196 8.12 -23.45 -3.53
C ASP A 196 8.59 -22.44 -2.46
N PHE A 197 8.27 -21.16 -2.65
CA PHE A 197 8.70 -20.10 -1.73
C PHE A 197 7.77 -19.97 -0.51
N GLY A 198 6.52 -20.45 -0.62
CA GLY A 198 5.56 -20.64 0.48
C GLY A 198 5.27 -19.42 1.34
N THR A 199 5.66 -18.21 0.92
CA THR A 199 5.57 -16.97 1.71
C THR A 199 5.37 -15.72 0.87
N ALA A 200 4.54 -14.81 1.38
CA ALA A 200 4.29 -13.50 0.78
C ALA A 200 4.37 -12.39 1.83
N LYS A 201 4.80 -11.18 1.43
CA LYS A 201 4.78 -10.00 2.33
C LYS A 201 3.55 -9.16 2.04
N ALA A 202 2.56 -9.25 2.93
CA ALA A 202 1.44 -8.32 2.97
C ALA A 202 1.87 -6.97 3.58
N ARG A 203 1.34 -5.88 3.05
CA ARG A 203 1.43 -4.52 3.59
C ARG A 203 0.03 -3.91 3.61
N LEU A 204 -0.48 -3.58 4.79
CA LEU A 204 -1.67 -2.77 4.99
C LEU A 204 -1.22 -1.30 5.06
N ILE A 205 -1.59 -0.50 4.05
CA ILE A 205 -1.08 0.86 3.84
C ILE A 205 -2.17 1.89 4.15
N HIS A 206 -1.76 3.00 4.77
CA HIS A 206 -2.57 4.19 5.00
C HIS A 206 -1.86 5.41 4.44
N TYR A 207 -2.40 6.04 3.39
CA TYR A 207 -1.88 7.29 2.86
C TYR A 207 -2.52 8.48 3.59
N HIS A 208 -1.68 9.30 4.22
CA HIS A 208 -2.14 10.37 5.11
C HIS A 208 -2.68 11.55 4.31
N SER A 209 -3.81 12.07 4.76
CA SER A 209 -4.35 13.36 4.34
C SER A 209 -3.81 14.50 5.23
N GLU A 210 -4.32 15.74 5.09
CA GLU A 210 -3.70 16.88 5.77
C GLU A 210 -4.11 16.98 7.25
N LEU A 211 -5.39 16.69 7.57
CA LEU A 211 -5.91 16.55 8.93
C LEU A 211 -5.23 15.41 9.70
N ASP A 212 -5.01 14.26 9.08
CA ASP A 212 -4.29 13.14 9.72
C ASP A 212 -2.90 13.57 10.21
N ASN A 213 -2.19 14.33 9.38
CA ASN A 213 -0.88 14.86 9.72
C ASN A 213 -0.95 15.97 10.79
N ILE A 214 -2.04 16.75 10.85
CA ILE A 214 -2.31 17.68 11.98
C ILE A 214 -2.51 16.88 13.28
N ILE A 215 -3.43 15.92 13.29
CA ILE A 215 -3.76 15.06 14.44
C ILE A 215 -2.51 14.35 14.99
N ILE A 216 -1.65 13.82 14.12
CA ILE A 216 -0.40 13.16 14.51
C ILE A 216 0.56 14.15 15.23
N ARG A 217 0.70 15.38 14.73
CA ARG A 217 1.54 16.42 15.34
C ARG A 217 0.98 16.92 16.68
N GLU A 218 -0.34 17.12 16.77
CA GLU A 218 -1.00 17.64 17.98
C GLU A 218 -0.97 16.64 19.14
N LYS A 219 -1.18 15.35 18.87
CA LYS A 219 -1.06 14.29 19.89
C LYS A 219 0.34 14.26 20.50
N GLU A 220 1.40 14.31 19.69
CA GLU A 220 2.77 14.33 20.24
C GLU A 220 3.08 15.64 20.96
N ASN A 221 2.66 16.80 20.44
CA ASN A 221 2.84 18.08 21.13
C ASN A 221 2.15 18.11 22.51
N SER A 222 0.99 17.46 22.63
CA SER A 222 0.27 17.29 23.90
C SER A 222 1.01 16.37 24.88
N ILE A 223 1.60 15.27 24.38
CA ILE A 223 2.44 14.37 25.18
C ILE A 223 3.71 15.10 25.66
N LYS A 224 4.39 15.85 24.77
CA LYS A 224 5.55 16.69 25.10
C LYS A 224 5.22 17.69 26.21
N LYS A 225 4.15 18.48 26.07
CA LYS A 225 3.71 19.44 27.10
C LYS A 225 3.44 18.76 28.45
N LYS A 226 2.74 17.62 28.47
CA LYS A 226 2.50 16.83 29.70
C LYS A 226 3.79 16.29 30.33
N CYS A 227 4.80 15.94 29.53
CA CYS A 227 6.10 15.48 30.01
C CYS A 227 6.94 16.64 30.58
N SER A 228 6.94 17.81 29.93
CA SER A 228 7.61 19.01 30.44
C SER A 228 7.09 19.44 31.81
N LEU A 229 5.76 19.44 32.00
CA LEU A 229 5.12 19.78 33.29
C LEU A 229 5.56 18.85 34.43
N LYS A 230 5.68 17.53 34.16
CA LYS A 230 6.19 16.56 35.13
C LYS A 230 7.66 16.78 35.53
N LYS A 231 8.44 17.51 34.73
CA LYS A 231 9.88 17.75 34.98
C LYS A 231 10.17 18.98 35.86
N VAL A 232 9.13 19.75 36.24
CA VAL A 232 9.27 20.95 37.09
C VAL A 232 9.06 20.63 38.59
N ALA A 233 8.47 19.48 38.92
CA ALA A 233 7.94 19.15 40.25
C ALA A 233 8.91 18.40 41.19
N VAL A 234 10.21 18.76 41.22
CA VAL A 234 11.14 18.30 42.29
C VAL A 234 12.09 19.43 42.72
N LYS A 235 11.85 19.98 43.91
CA LYS A 235 12.84 20.71 44.73
C LYS A 235 12.56 20.45 46.22
N PRO A 236 13.38 19.61 46.89
CA PRO A 236 13.51 19.67 48.34
C PRO A 236 14.30 20.93 48.73
N TYR A 237 13.93 21.54 49.85
CA TYR A 237 14.76 22.53 50.55
C TYR A 237 15.36 21.90 51.83
N GLN A 238 16.26 22.64 52.47
CA GLN A 238 16.96 22.34 53.75
C GLN A 238 18.15 21.36 53.68
N LEU A 239 19.10 21.38 54.62
CA LEU A 239 19.77 22.51 55.31
C LEU A 239 21.02 21.98 56.05
N GLY A 240 22.22 22.42 55.65
CA GLY A 240 23.42 22.57 56.50
C GLY A 240 24.04 21.36 57.25
N SER A 241 25.30 21.04 56.91
CA SER A 241 26.40 21.04 57.89
C SER A 241 27.77 21.17 57.20
N GLN A 242 28.84 21.34 57.99
CA GLN A 242 30.23 21.58 57.54
C GLN A 242 30.98 20.23 57.29
N ARG A 243 32.23 20.13 56.79
CA ARG A 243 33.40 21.02 56.92
C ARG A 243 34.54 20.63 55.94
N SER A 244 35.41 21.60 55.60
CA SER A 244 36.84 21.50 55.17
C SER A 244 37.38 20.26 54.42
N GLY A 245 38.15 20.37 53.32
CA GLY A 245 38.57 21.55 52.53
C GLY A 245 39.97 21.40 51.90
N SER A 246 40.28 22.19 50.86
CA SER A 246 41.63 22.54 50.36
C SER A 246 41.51 23.51 49.17
N PRO A 247 42.21 24.67 49.12
CA PRO A 247 42.07 25.64 48.02
C PRO A 247 43.29 25.71 47.07
N CYS A 248 43.04 25.95 45.77
CA CYS A 248 44.03 26.53 44.83
C CYS A 248 43.31 27.32 43.72
N PRO A 249 43.93 28.34 43.08
CA PRO A 249 43.16 29.50 42.63
C PRO A 249 43.34 29.95 41.15
N CYS A 250 42.32 30.63 40.62
CA CYS A 250 42.35 31.55 39.46
C CYS A 250 42.65 30.88 38.07
N CYS A 251 42.33 31.48 36.91
CA CYS A 251 42.11 32.89 36.58
C CYS A 251 40.83 33.16 35.74
N ILE A 252 40.43 34.44 35.74
CA ILE A 252 39.37 35.05 34.90
C ILE A 252 40.01 35.71 33.68
N LYS A 253 39.36 35.69 32.50
CA LYS A 253 39.36 36.81 31.51
C LYS A 253 38.41 36.62 30.32
N SER A 254 38.12 37.75 29.66
CA SER A 254 37.21 37.97 28.52
C SER A 254 37.64 39.30 27.85
N GLU A 255 37.14 39.76 26.70
CA GLU A 255 36.11 39.22 25.78
C GLU A 255 36.80 38.65 24.51
N GLU A 256 36.54 38.91 23.23
CA GLU A 256 35.55 39.66 22.42
C GLU A 256 35.67 39.15 20.96
N GLY A 257 34.75 39.51 20.04
CA GLY A 257 35.12 39.76 18.64
C GLY A 257 34.47 38.85 17.59
N THR A 258 33.28 39.21 17.11
CA THR A 258 32.71 38.67 15.85
C THR A 258 33.47 39.20 14.61
N PRO A 259 33.49 38.50 13.44
CA PRO A 259 32.32 38.54 12.55
C PRO A 259 32.03 37.26 11.73
N LYS A 260 30.86 37.25 11.08
CA LYS A 260 30.46 36.26 10.06
C LYS A 260 31.17 36.51 8.72
N MET A 261 31.30 35.47 7.89
CA MET A 261 31.62 35.58 6.47
C MET A 261 30.50 34.95 5.64
N ALA A 262 30.03 35.64 4.59
CA ALA A 262 28.99 35.18 3.68
C ALA A 262 29.26 35.71 2.26
N ILE A 263 29.51 34.80 1.32
CA ILE A 263 29.88 35.01 -0.09
C ILE A 263 29.40 33.76 -0.85
N LYS A 264 28.68 33.81 -1.98
CA LYS A 264 28.07 34.92 -2.74
C LYS A 264 26.91 34.35 -3.57
N ASP A 265 25.88 35.14 -3.81
CA ASP A 265 25.03 34.96 -5.01
C ASP A 265 25.77 35.48 -6.25
N ASN A 266 25.54 34.86 -7.40
CA ASN A 266 25.97 35.35 -8.71
C ASN A 266 24.75 35.37 -9.66
N ASP A 267 24.27 36.58 -9.97
CA ASP A 267 23.23 36.86 -10.96
C ASP A 267 23.86 36.93 -12.38
N PRO A 268 23.35 36.22 -13.39
CA PRO A 268 23.65 36.50 -14.78
C PRO A 268 22.38 36.96 -15.52
N ARG A 269 22.21 38.27 -15.65
CA ARG A 269 21.32 38.81 -16.68
C ARG A 269 22.02 38.75 -18.03
N ASP A 270 21.59 37.83 -18.87
CA ASP A 270 21.76 37.98 -20.32
C ASP A 270 20.49 37.52 -21.05
N THR A 271 20.04 38.31 -22.02
CA THR A 271 18.71 38.15 -22.63
C THR A 271 18.78 37.36 -23.94
N SER A 272 18.33 36.11 -23.95
CA SER A 272 17.82 35.48 -25.18
C SER A 272 16.83 34.32 -24.95
N VAL A 273 15.59 34.56 -25.37
CA VAL A 273 14.73 33.71 -26.23
C VAL A 273 14.59 32.19 -25.92
N GLN A 274 13.33 31.76 -25.79
CA GLN A 274 12.80 30.38 -25.85
C GLN A 274 13.19 29.39 -24.72
N GLY A 275 12.30 29.16 -23.75
CA GLY A 275 12.55 28.14 -22.72
C GLY A 275 11.48 27.86 -21.65
N GLN A 276 10.20 28.23 -21.82
CA GLN A 276 9.16 27.88 -20.83
C GLN A 276 8.79 26.38 -20.88
N ALA A 277 9.62 25.55 -20.26
CA ALA A 277 9.30 24.16 -19.98
C ALA A 277 8.24 24.09 -18.86
N THR A 278 6.98 23.79 -19.22
CA THR A 278 5.95 23.45 -18.23
C THR A 278 6.32 22.14 -17.55
N GLU A 279 6.69 22.24 -16.27
CA GLU A 279 7.11 21.11 -15.45
C GLU A 279 5.97 20.09 -15.27
N ILE A 280 6.30 18.81 -15.45
CA ILE A 280 5.39 17.69 -15.16
C ILE A 280 5.24 17.62 -13.64
N SER A 281 4.02 17.45 -13.12
CA SER A 281 3.78 17.42 -11.67
C SER A 281 4.22 16.10 -11.01
N LEU A 282 5.52 15.83 -11.06
CA LEU A 282 6.22 14.68 -10.47
C LEU A 282 6.40 14.82 -8.94
N LEU A 283 6.00 15.96 -8.37
CA LEU A 283 6.44 16.45 -7.06
C LEU A 283 5.39 16.30 -5.93
N ASN A 284 4.17 15.82 -6.21
CA ASN A 284 3.11 15.62 -5.22
C ASN A 284 2.64 14.16 -5.18
N LEU A 285 3.56 13.25 -4.85
CA LEU A 285 3.31 11.81 -4.76
C LEU A 285 3.15 11.37 -3.30
N TRP A 286 2.21 10.47 -3.04
CA TRP A 286 2.14 9.72 -1.79
C TRP A 286 3.20 8.60 -1.73
N GLN A 287 3.52 8.02 -2.89
CA GLN A 287 4.60 7.05 -3.08
C GLN A 287 5.28 7.27 -4.43
N GLU A 288 6.61 7.34 -4.44
CA GLU A 288 7.45 7.69 -5.59
C GLU A 288 7.44 6.62 -6.71
N TRP A 289 7.99 6.99 -7.86
CA TRP A 289 8.14 6.11 -9.02
C TRP A 289 9.09 4.94 -8.73
N HIS A 290 8.57 3.71 -8.82
CA HIS A 290 9.32 2.48 -8.54
C HIS A 290 8.80 1.30 -9.36
N TYR A 291 9.60 0.23 -9.42
CA TYR A 291 9.16 -1.12 -9.79
C TYR A 291 8.97 -1.96 -8.52
N ASP A 292 8.30 -3.11 -8.65
CA ASP A 292 8.21 -4.10 -7.57
C ASP A 292 9.13 -5.30 -7.85
N PHE A 293 10.08 -5.54 -6.95
CA PHE A 293 11.08 -6.61 -7.03
C PHE A 293 10.55 -8.06 -6.92
N GLY A 294 9.23 -8.26 -6.95
CA GLY A 294 8.56 -9.55 -6.78
C GLY A 294 8.34 -10.29 -8.11
N ILE A 295 7.69 -11.46 -8.05
CA ILE A 295 7.12 -12.11 -9.24
C ILE A 295 5.82 -11.42 -9.61
N LEU A 296 4.86 -11.40 -8.68
CA LEU A 296 3.64 -10.61 -8.78
C LEU A 296 3.47 -9.72 -7.55
N THR A 297 2.87 -8.57 -7.79
CA THR A 297 2.21 -7.72 -6.81
C THR A 297 0.71 -7.93 -6.95
N VAL A 298 -0.01 -8.08 -5.83
CA VAL A 298 -1.47 -7.98 -5.80
C VAL A 298 -1.86 -6.80 -4.91
N LEU A 299 -2.83 -6.01 -5.35
CA LEU A 299 -3.35 -4.81 -4.70
C LEU A 299 -4.87 -4.96 -4.53
N THR A 300 -5.42 -4.59 -3.39
CA THR A 300 -6.86 -4.26 -3.32
C THR A 300 -7.15 -2.97 -4.09
N ALA A 301 -8.30 -2.87 -4.76
CA ALA A 301 -8.87 -1.56 -5.09
C ALA A 301 -8.87 -0.64 -3.84
N PRO A 302 -8.44 0.63 -3.97
CA PRO A 302 -8.30 1.51 -2.83
C PRO A 302 -9.66 1.82 -2.21
N LEU A 303 -9.74 1.71 -0.88
CA LEU A 303 -10.83 2.30 -0.12
C LEU A 303 -10.50 3.79 0.07
N PHE A 304 -11.46 4.67 -0.20
CA PHE A 304 -11.39 6.07 0.19
C PHE A 304 -12.33 6.36 1.35
N LEU A 305 -11.90 7.25 2.25
CA LEU A 305 -12.68 7.67 3.42
C LEU A 305 -12.91 9.18 3.35
N SER A 306 -14.12 9.62 3.68
CA SER A 306 -14.46 11.04 3.85
C SER A 306 -14.25 11.50 5.30
N GLY A 307 -13.36 12.46 5.53
CA GLY A 307 -13.22 13.11 6.83
C GLY A 307 -14.26 14.21 7.06
N SER A 308 -15.01 14.15 8.16
CA SER A 308 -15.88 15.24 8.64
C SER A 308 -15.25 15.98 9.82
N GLU A 309 -15.19 17.31 9.78
CA GLU A 309 -14.79 18.13 10.94
C GLU A 309 -15.91 18.16 11.99
N GLY A 310 -15.87 17.23 12.95
CA GLY A 310 -16.78 17.21 14.09
C GLY A 310 -16.37 16.19 15.15
N GLU A 311 -16.29 16.61 16.41
CA GLU A 311 -15.68 15.85 17.53
C GLU A 311 -16.34 14.51 17.89
N LYS A 312 -17.39 14.08 17.19
CA LYS A 312 -18.15 12.85 17.49
C LYS A 312 -18.36 11.88 16.32
N CYS A 313 -17.95 12.20 15.09
CA CYS A 313 -18.06 11.27 13.95
C CYS A 313 -16.73 10.53 13.70
N LEU A 314 -16.58 9.37 14.36
CA LEU A 314 -15.55 8.37 14.03
C LEU A 314 -15.98 7.40 12.91
N VAL A 315 -17.19 7.57 12.36
CA VAL A 315 -17.74 6.78 11.26
C VAL A 315 -17.08 7.21 9.95
N ASN A 316 -16.00 6.52 9.57
CA ASN A 316 -15.35 6.73 8.28
C ASN A 316 -16.16 6.03 7.19
N GLN A 317 -17.08 6.75 6.55
CA GLN A 317 -17.89 6.20 5.45
C GLN A 317 -17.01 5.94 4.21
N GLU A 318 -17.28 4.85 3.49
CA GLU A 318 -16.66 4.58 2.19
C GLU A 318 -17.11 5.66 1.18
N TYR A 319 -16.14 6.37 0.61
CA TYR A 319 -16.36 7.36 -0.43
C TYR A 319 -15.99 6.77 -1.78
N HIS A 320 -16.93 6.77 -2.73
CA HIS A 320 -16.65 6.38 -4.11
C HIS A 320 -16.33 7.63 -4.95
N HIS A 321 -15.13 7.68 -5.54
CA HIS A 321 -14.80 8.73 -6.50
C HIS A 321 -15.63 8.52 -7.77
N PRO A 322 -16.40 9.52 -8.25
CA PRO A 322 -17.36 9.32 -9.34
C PRO A 322 -16.70 8.81 -10.64
N ASP A 323 -15.47 9.23 -10.89
CA ASP A 323 -14.71 8.83 -12.09
C ASP A 323 -14.00 7.46 -11.98
N GLY A 324 -14.03 6.77 -10.84
CA GLY A 324 -13.39 5.46 -10.63
C GLY A 324 -11.87 5.49 -10.45
N HIS A 325 -11.28 6.63 -10.08
CA HIS A 325 -9.82 6.79 -9.96
C HIS A 325 -9.21 6.06 -8.75
N THR A 326 -8.10 5.36 -9.00
CA THR A 326 -7.36 4.60 -7.96
C THR A 326 -6.17 5.36 -7.35
N HIS A 327 -5.88 6.58 -7.82
CA HIS A 327 -4.63 7.33 -7.59
C HIS A 327 -3.33 6.66 -8.08
N LEU A 328 -3.37 5.40 -8.51
CA LEU A 328 -2.24 4.72 -9.14
C LEU A 328 -1.93 5.34 -10.50
N GLN A 329 -0.66 5.69 -10.70
CA GLN A 329 -0.13 6.16 -11.97
C GLN A 329 0.90 5.17 -12.52
N LEU A 330 0.87 4.97 -13.84
CA LEU A 330 1.83 4.15 -14.59
C LEU A 330 2.62 5.04 -15.56
N CYS A 331 3.88 4.74 -15.77
CA CYS A 331 4.69 5.34 -16.81
C CYS A 331 5.01 4.30 -17.90
N ASN A 332 4.66 4.60 -19.15
CA ASN A 332 4.96 3.76 -20.30
C ASN A 332 5.68 4.62 -21.37
N GLY A 333 7.00 4.52 -21.42
CA GLY A 333 7.86 5.36 -22.26
C GLY A 333 7.86 6.83 -21.81
N ARG A 334 7.11 7.68 -22.52
CA ARG A 334 6.94 9.12 -22.21
C ARG A 334 5.49 9.49 -21.85
N LYS A 335 4.60 8.51 -21.68
CA LYS A 335 3.19 8.71 -21.34
C LYS A 335 2.95 8.30 -19.88
N ILE A 336 2.28 9.17 -19.13
CA ILE A 336 1.75 8.86 -17.79
C ILE A 336 0.27 8.52 -17.94
N PHE A 337 -0.14 7.42 -17.31
CA PHE A 337 -1.52 6.96 -17.26
C PHE A 337 -2.04 6.98 -15.83
N SER A 338 -3.34 7.21 -15.64
CA SER A 338 -4.01 7.06 -14.33
C SER A 338 -4.97 5.87 -14.39
N VAL A 339 -4.78 4.91 -13.49
CA VAL A 339 -5.51 3.63 -13.50
C VAL A 339 -6.89 3.77 -12.88
N ARG A 340 -7.87 3.11 -13.48
CA ARG A 340 -9.19 2.84 -12.90
C ARG A 340 -9.40 1.35 -12.69
N CYS A 341 -10.18 0.97 -11.69
CA CYS A 341 -10.67 -0.40 -11.48
C CYS A 341 -12.00 -0.39 -10.72
N SER A 342 -12.71 -1.51 -10.75
CA SER A 342 -13.94 -1.70 -9.98
C SER A 342 -13.64 -1.76 -8.45
N PRO A 343 -14.46 -1.16 -7.56
CA PRO A 343 -14.11 -0.98 -6.14
C PRO A 343 -13.89 -2.24 -5.31
N GLU A 344 -14.31 -3.42 -5.78
CA GLU A 344 -14.11 -4.70 -5.08
C GLU A 344 -13.10 -5.62 -5.78
N SER A 345 -12.54 -5.21 -6.91
CA SER A 345 -11.55 -5.99 -7.66
C SER A 345 -10.16 -5.92 -7.05
N PHE A 346 -9.36 -6.94 -7.30
CA PHE A 346 -7.91 -6.87 -7.11
C PHE A 346 -7.23 -6.36 -8.37
N ILE A 347 -6.18 -5.55 -8.24
CA ILE A 347 -5.25 -5.24 -9.32
C ILE A 347 -4.03 -6.14 -9.15
N VAL A 348 -3.75 -6.96 -10.16
CA VAL A 348 -2.53 -7.78 -10.24
C VAL A 348 -1.53 -7.06 -11.14
N GLN A 349 -0.28 -6.94 -10.71
CA GLN A 349 0.80 -6.23 -11.40
C GLN A 349 2.04 -7.13 -11.50
N VAL A 350 2.66 -7.15 -12.69
CA VAL A 350 3.92 -7.86 -12.93
C VAL A 350 5.09 -7.16 -12.23
N GLY A 351 5.86 -7.94 -11.48
CA GLY A 351 7.12 -7.50 -10.87
C GLY A 351 8.36 -7.88 -11.70
N GLU A 352 9.50 -7.27 -11.34
CA GLU A 352 10.78 -7.45 -12.06
C GLU A 352 11.26 -8.90 -12.11
N ALA A 353 10.96 -9.72 -11.10
CA ALA A 353 11.37 -11.12 -11.11
C ALA A 353 10.56 -11.94 -12.14
N ALA A 354 9.31 -11.58 -12.42
CA ALA A 354 8.52 -12.22 -13.48
C ALA A 354 8.91 -11.73 -14.88
N ASP A 355 9.25 -10.45 -15.03
CA ASP A 355 9.85 -9.89 -16.25
C ASP A 355 11.14 -10.68 -16.60
N ILE A 356 12.08 -10.79 -15.66
CA ILE A 356 13.33 -11.55 -15.80
C ILE A 356 13.08 -13.04 -16.06
N LEU A 357 12.24 -13.72 -15.27
CA LEU A 357 11.94 -15.15 -15.45
C LEU A 357 11.31 -15.46 -16.81
N SER A 358 10.39 -14.60 -17.26
CA SER A 358 9.75 -14.72 -18.57
C SER A 358 10.65 -14.28 -19.74
N ARG A 359 11.86 -13.77 -19.45
CA ARG A 359 12.82 -13.21 -20.41
C ARG A 359 12.26 -12.00 -21.18
N GLY A 360 11.56 -11.12 -20.48
CA GLY A 360 10.91 -9.92 -21.04
C GLY A 360 9.68 -10.21 -21.90
N LYS A 361 9.06 -11.39 -21.75
CA LYS A 361 7.73 -11.69 -22.34
C LYS A 361 6.61 -11.02 -21.54
N LEU A 362 6.72 -11.02 -20.21
CA LEU A 362 5.90 -10.22 -19.30
C LEU A 362 6.56 -8.86 -19.04
N LYS A 363 5.77 -7.88 -18.60
CA LYS A 363 6.20 -6.48 -18.47
C LYS A 363 6.10 -5.96 -17.04
N SER A 364 7.24 -5.76 -16.39
CA SER A 364 7.31 -4.92 -15.19
C SER A 364 7.05 -3.45 -15.57
N THR A 365 6.21 -2.75 -14.79
CA THR A 365 5.80 -1.36 -15.10
C THR A 365 6.14 -0.40 -13.97
N LEU A 366 6.77 0.73 -14.34
CA LEU A 366 7.13 1.82 -13.43
C LEU A 366 5.87 2.53 -12.96
N HIS A 367 5.67 2.58 -11.64
CA HIS A 367 4.42 3.06 -11.04
C HIS A 367 4.64 3.96 -9.82
N SER A 368 3.69 4.86 -9.56
CA SER A 368 3.67 5.77 -8.40
C SER A 368 2.23 5.97 -7.91
N ILE A 369 2.06 6.55 -6.71
CA ILE A 369 0.74 6.93 -6.19
C ILE A 369 0.67 8.45 -6.08
N LEU A 370 -0.28 9.07 -6.78
CA LEU A 370 -0.51 10.51 -6.76
C LEU A 370 -1.20 10.93 -5.45
N LYS A 371 -0.69 11.96 -4.76
CA LYS A 371 -1.47 12.66 -3.73
C LYS A 371 -2.42 13.64 -4.42
N SER A 372 -3.71 13.63 -4.08
CA SER A 372 -4.66 14.61 -4.64
C SER A 372 -4.24 16.05 -4.33
N ASN A 373 -4.41 16.94 -5.30
CA ASN A 373 -3.99 18.34 -5.18
C ASN A 373 -5.19 19.22 -4.75
N PRO A 374 -5.10 19.96 -3.63
CA PRO A 374 -6.23 20.74 -3.10
C PRO A 374 -6.76 21.82 -4.05
N VAL A 375 -5.94 22.28 -5.00
CA VAL A 375 -6.36 23.28 -6.01
C VAL A 375 -7.38 22.71 -7.01
N VAL A 376 -7.36 21.39 -7.28
CA VAL A 376 -8.39 20.73 -8.10
C VAL A 376 -9.68 20.59 -7.32
N ILE A 377 -9.56 20.18 -6.05
CA ILE A 377 -10.68 19.94 -5.12
C ILE A 377 -11.54 21.21 -4.97
N MET A 378 -10.95 22.39 -4.82
CA MET A 378 -11.67 23.67 -4.68
C MET A 378 -12.64 23.99 -5.84
N ARG A 379 -12.43 23.43 -7.05
CA ARG A 379 -13.32 23.68 -8.20
C ARG A 379 -14.59 22.83 -8.21
N LEU A 380 -14.62 21.71 -7.49
CA LEU A 380 -15.69 20.72 -7.60
C LEU A 380 -16.89 20.95 -6.66
N ARG A 381 -16.78 21.88 -5.68
CA ARG A 381 -17.81 22.15 -4.64
C ARG A 381 -18.31 20.91 -3.86
N SER A 382 -17.61 19.79 -3.95
CA SER A 382 -17.89 18.55 -3.21
C SER A 382 -17.25 18.61 -1.81
N PRO A 383 -17.81 17.98 -0.76
CA PRO A 383 -17.20 17.90 0.58
C PRO A 383 -16.00 16.94 0.63
N VAL A 384 -14.97 17.25 -0.17
CA VAL A 384 -13.76 16.47 -0.41
C VAL A 384 -12.56 17.15 0.25
N MET A 385 -12.73 17.66 1.48
CA MET A 385 -11.68 18.42 2.17
C MET A 385 -10.52 17.55 2.69
N ASP A 386 -10.68 16.23 2.78
CA ASP A 386 -9.56 15.33 3.06
C ASP A 386 -9.89 13.87 2.66
N GLN A 387 -9.49 13.47 1.45
CA GLN A 387 -9.56 12.07 0.99
C GLN A 387 -8.28 11.32 1.41
N GLN A 388 -8.48 10.14 1.99
CA GLN A 388 -7.42 9.21 2.37
C GLN A 388 -7.54 7.95 1.52
N ALA A 389 -6.42 7.37 1.11
CA ALA A 389 -6.39 6.13 0.33
C ALA A 389 -5.80 4.98 1.17
N LEU A 390 -6.51 3.85 1.19
CA LEU A 390 -6.16 2.67 1.99
C LEU A 390 -6.06 1.47 1.06
N VAL A 391 -4.93 0.76 1.10
CA VAL A 391 -4.59 -0.32 0.17
C VAL A 391 -3.89 -1.44 0.91
N MET A 392 -4.28 -2.69 0.64
CA MET A 392 -3.43 -3.84 0.96
C MET A 392 -2.62 -4.23 -0.27
N LYS A 393 -1.28 -4.22 -0.14
CA LYS A 393 -0.31 -4.59 -1.18
C LYS A 393 0.44 -5.85 -0.77
N MET A 394 0.41 -6.88 -1.59
CA MET A 394 1.06 -8.17 -1.33
C MET A 394 2.15 -8.45 -2.35
N TYR A 395 3.35 -8.77 -1.85
CA TYR A 395 4.52 -9.15 -2.65
C TYR A 395 4.69 -10.67 -2.65
N VAL A 396 4.64 -11.28 -3.84
CA VAL A 396 4.87 -12.72 -4.01
C VAL A 396 6.29 -13.00 -4.48
N CYS A 397 6.98 -13.89 -3.75
CA CYS A 397 8.43 -14.12 -3.79
C CYS A 397 9.30 -12.90 -3.42
N LYS A 398 10.32 -13.10 -2.57
CA LYS A 398 11.20 -12.02 -2.07
C LYS A 398 12.71 -12.32 -2.12
N LYS A 399 13.13 -13.58 -2.27
CA LYS A 399 14.56 -13.98 -2.18
C LYS A 399 15.24 -14.33 -3.51
N PHE A 400 14.56 -14.12 -4.64
CA PHE A 400 15.02 -14.52 -5.97
C PHE A 400 16.49 -14.18 -6.26
N TRP A 401 16.88 -12.94 -5.98
CA TRP A 401 18.23 -12.39 -6.16
C TRP A 401 19.38 -13.15 -5.47
N LYS A 402 19.11 -14.04 -4.50
CA LYS A 402 20.16 -14.88 -3.88
C LYS A 402 20.46 -16.19 -4.64
N LYS A 403 19.67 -16.57 -5.65
CA LYS A 403 19.95 -17.75 -6.50
C LYS A 403 20.61 -17.40 -7.84
N PHE A 404 20.63 -16.13 -8.26
CA PHE A 404 21.16 -15.70 -9.56
C PHE A 404 22.36 -14.75 -9.38
N PRO A 405 23.61 -15.20 -9.58
CA PRO A 405 24.82 -14.43 -9.28
C PRO A 405 25.15 -13.31 -10.29
N LEU A 406 24.19 -12.88 -11.11
CA LEU A 406 24.42 -11.94 -12.23
C LEU A 406 24.24 -10.45 -11.89
N TYR A 407 23.76 -10.11 -10.69
CA TYR A 407 23.59 -8.71 -10.25
C TYR A 407 24.25 -8.42 -8.89
N HIS A 408 25.59 -8.42 -8.92
CA HIS A 408 26.45 -7.82 -7.89
C HIS A 408 27.45 -6.83 -8.51
N GLN A 409 26.96 -6.01 -9.44
CA GLN A 409 27.55 -4.74 -9.89
C GLN A 409 26.41 -3.84 -10.39
N GLY A 410 26.42 -2.56 -10.02
CA GLY A 410 25.29 -1.63 -10.11
C GLY A 410 25.19 -0.81 -8.84
#